data_AF-A0A160T0U9-F1
#
_entry.id   AF-A0A160T0U9-F1
#
_cell.length_a   1.000
_cell.length_b   1.000
_cell.length_c   1.000
_cell.angle_alpha   90.00
_cell.angle_beta   90.00
_cell.angle_gamma   90.00
#
_symmetry.space_group_name_H-M   'P 1'
#
loop_
_entity.id
_entity.type
_entity.pdbx_description
1 polymer ?
#
loop_
_entity_poly.entity_id
_entity_poly.type
_entity_poly.pdbx_seq_one_letter_code
_entity_poly.pdbx_strand_id
1 'polypeptide(L)'
;MVSEITNVEKPDGPGPAPAFSHSIEAEFAHILDYYGVAWEYEPRSFVLERDPDGSVRVAFTPDFYLPEQDLFVELTTMRPKLVTKKNRKIRQMHELYPEINIQLWKRSDLRALMLRFGLDDEAARIMGTDAQSDTP
;
A
#
# COMPACT_ATOMS: atom_id res chain seq x y z
N MET A 1 16.12 -42.21 3.89
CA MET A 1 14.74 -41.91 4.34
C MET A 1 14.53 -40.44 4.04
N VAL A 2 13.65 -40.14 3.09
CA VAL A 2 13.44 -38.80 2.55
C VAL A 2 12.59 -37.98 3.52
N SER A 3 13.04 -36.76 3.80
CA SER A 3 12.38 -35.81 4.69
C SER A 3 11.03 -35.38 4.13
N GLU A 4 9.98 -35.53 4.93
CA GLU A 4 8.64 -35.01 4.63
C GLU A 4 8.69 -33.49 4.65
N ILE A 5 8.60 -32.89 3.48
CA ILE A 5 8.36 -31.47 3.29
C ILE A 5 6.86 -31.29 3.53
N THR A 6 6.46 -30.85 4.72
CA THR A 6 5.06 -30.49 4.97
C THR A 6 4.72 -29.29 4.10
N ASN A 7 4.00 -29.56 3.02
CA ASN A 7 3.37 -28.56 2.16
C ASN A 7 2.33 -27.84 3.03
N VAL A 8 2.63 -26.61 3.46
CA VAL A 8 1.64 -25.75 4.12
C VAL A 8 0.68 -25.32 3.04
N GLU A 9 -0.51 -25.94 3.01
CA GLU A 9 -1.60 -25.51 2.15
C GLU A 9 -1.94 -24.04 2.46
N LYS A 10 -1.79 -23.20 1.44
CA LYS A 10 -2.26 -21.81 1.45
C LYS A 10 -3.80 -21.89 1.55
N PRO A 11 -4.45 -21.19 2.50
CA PRO A 11 -5.90 -21.31 2.64
C PRO A 11 -6.60 -20.87 1.36
N ASP A 12 -7.49 -21.73 0.85
CA ASP A 12 -8.36 -21.44 -0.28
C ASP A 12 -9.42 -20.40 0.13
N GLY A 13 -9.25 -19.19 -0.37
CA GLY A 13 -10.20 -18.08 -0.26
C GLY A 13 -9.64 -16.88 0.51
N PRO A 14 -9.95 -15.64 0.08
CA PRO A 14 -9.56 -14.48 0.85
C PRO A 14 -10.23 -14.58 2.21
N GLY A 15 -9.43 -14.52 3.29
CA GLY A 15 -9.96 -14.24 4.62
C GLY A 15 -10.81 -12.97 4.61
N PRO A 16 -11.52 -12.65 5.70
CA PRO A 16 -12.29 -11.41 5.75
C PRO A 16 -11.41 -10.24 5.33
N ALA A 17 -11.85 -9.50 4.31
CA ALA A 17 -11.10 -8.37 3.77
C ALA A 17 -10.76 -7.41 4.93
N PRO A 18 -9.52 -6.92 5.00
CA PRO A 18 -9.11 -6.03 6.09
C PRO A 18 -10.00 -4.78 6.11
N ALA A 19 -10.21 -4.24 7.31
CA ALA A 19 -10.91 -2.99 7.48
C ALA A 19 -10.01 -1.84 7.00
N PHE A 20 -10.12 -1.50 5.71
CA PHE A 20 -9.35 -0.42 5.11
C PHE A 20 -9.65 0.94 5.76
N SER A 21 -8.59 1.71 5.98
CA SER A 21 -8.65 3.05 6.58
C SER A 21 -9.20 4.10 5.61
N HIS A 22 -9.05 3.89 4.31
CA HIS A 22 -9.58 4.77 3.27
C HIS A 22 -10.13 4.00 2.08
N SER A 23 -11.17 4.53 1.42
CA SER A 23 -11.77 3.94 0.20
C SER A 23 -10.78 3.63 -0.93
N ILE A 24 -9.70 4.41 -1.10
CA ILE A 24 -8.70 4.16 -2.14
C ILE A 24 -7.91 2.87 -1.88
N GLU A 25 -7.73 2.49 -0.62
CA GLU A 25 -7.04 1.24 -0.24
C GLU A 25 -7.93 0.05 -0.61
N ALA A 26 -9.24 0.14 -0.31
CA ALA A 26 -10.20 -0.90 -0.68
C ALA A 26 -10.31 -1.06 -2.21
N GLU A 27 -10.34 0.05 -2.95
CA GLU A 27 -10.30 0.05 -4.42
C GLU A 27 -9.01 -0.62 -4.91
N PHE A 28 -7.85 -0.22 -4.39
CA PHE A 28 -6.56 -0.77 -4.80
C PHE A 28 -6.47 -2.27 -4.54
N ALA A 29 -6.89 -2.74 -3.35
CA ALA A 29 -6.97 -4.16 -3.03
C ALA A 29 -7.87 -4.93 -4.01
N HIS A 30 -9.05 -4.39 -4.34
CA HIS A 30 -9.95 -5.01 -5.31
C HIS A 30 -9.32 -5.16 -6.70
N ILE A 31 -8.52 -4.19 -7.13
CA ILE A 31 -7.80 -4.25 -8.41
C ILE A 31 -6.70 -5.29 -8.37
N LEU A 32 -5.94 -5.37 -7.28
CA LEU A 32 -4.90 -6.38 -7.09
C LEU A 32 -5.51 -7.79 -7.10
N ASP A 33 -6.62 -7.99 -6.39
CA ASP A 33 -7.37 -9.25 -6.36
C ASP A 33 -7.88 -9.64 -7.76
N TYR A 34 -8.45 -8.69 -8.50
CA TYR A 34 -8.97 -8.92 -9.85
C TYR A 34 -7.87 -9.43 -10.81
N TYR A 35 -6.65 -8.93 -10.64
CA TYR A 35 -5.48 -9.35 -11.42
C TYR A 35 -4.69 -10.52 -10.83
N GLY A 36 -5.11 -11.04 -9.67
CA GLY A 36 -4.40 -12.12 -8.98
C GLY A 36 -3.02 -11.71 -8.48
N VAL A 37 -2.77 -10.41 -8.29
CA VAL A 37 -1.50 -9.92 -7.70
C VAL A 37 -1.56 -10.17 -6.20
N ALA A 38 -0.60 -10.92 -5.67
CA ALA A 38 -0.51 -11.13 -4.22
C ALA A 38 -0.19 -9.82 -3.48
N TRP A 39 -0.86 -9.58 -2.35
CA TRP A 39 -0.65 -8.39 -1.54
C TRP A 39 -0.86 -8.63 -0.05
N GLU A 40 -0.26 -7.75 0.76
CA GLU A 40 -0.43 -7.66 2.20
C GLU A 40 -0.79 -6.21 2.58
N TYR A 41 -1.74 -6.02 3.50
CA TYR A 41 -2.16 -4.70 3.99
C TYR A 41 -1.45 -4.36 5.30
N GLU A 42 -0.95 -3.13 5.41
CA GLU A 42 -0.15 -2.64 6.55
C GLU A 42 0.92 -3.66 7.04
N PRO A 43 1.71 -4.23 6.13
CA PRO A 43 2.53 -5.44 6.36
C PRO A 43 3.57 -5.26 7.47
N ARG A 44 4.11 -4.03 7.61
CA ARG A 44 5.22 -3.74 8.51
C ARG A 44 5.35 -2.26 8.80
N SER A 45 5.65 -1.94 10.06
CA SER A 45 6.08 -0.61 10.48
C SER A 45 7.61 -0.47 10.48
N PHE A 46 8.09 0.68 9.99
CA PHE A 46 9.48 1.10 9.99
C PHE A 46 9.67 2.29 10.94
N VAL A 47 10.74 2.27 11.73
CA VAL A 47 11.03 3.34 12.69
C VAL A 47 11.89 4.39 12.00
N LEU A 48 11.36 5.61 11.87
CA LEU A 48 12.07 6.71 11.22
C LEU A 48 12.79 7.63 12.22
N GLU A 49 12.23 7.81 13.43
CA GLU A 49 12.83 8.65 14.46
C GLU A 49 12.61 8.03 15.85
N ARG A 50 13.62 8.14 16.70
CA ARG A 50 13.58 7.75 18.12
C ARG A 50 13.89 8.94 19.01
N ASP A 51 13.31 8.98 20.19
CA ASP A 51 13.66 9.93 21.23
C ASP A 51 14.97 9.53 21.93
N PRO A 52 15.61 10.44 22.71
CA PRO A 52 16.86 10.14 23.41
C PRO A 52 16.79 8.96 24.39
N ASP A 53 15.59 8.64 24.88
CA ASP A 53 15.34 7.48 25.76
C ASP A 53 15.18 6.15 24.98
N GLY A 54 15.27 6.20 23.64
CA GLY A 54 15.16 5.05 22.75
C GLY A 54 13.73 4.72 22.29
N SER A 55 12.72 5.42 22.82
CA SER A 55 11.32 5.22 22.41
C SER A 55 11.06 5.67 20.97
N VAL A 56 10.08 5.05 20.30
CA VAL A 56 9.74 5.34 18.90
C VAL A 56 8.94 6.63 18.84
N ARG A 57 9.52 7.66 18.21
CA ARG A 57 8.87 8.97 18.02
C ARG A 57 8.10 9.05 16.71
N VAL A 58 8.68 8.52 15.63
CA VAL A 58 8.05 8.48 14.32
C VAL A 58 8.21 7.10 13.72
N ALA A 59 7.09 6.49 13.37
CA ALA A 59 7.03 5.29 12.55
C ALA A 59 6.32 5.57 11.22
N PHE A 60 6.54 4.67 10.28
CA PHE A 60 5.91 4.66 8.99
C PHE A 60 5.52 3.24 8.62
N THR A 61 4.24 3.03 8.35
CA THR A 61 3.68 1.75 7.89
C THR A 61 3.18 2.02 6.49
N PRO A 62 3.78 1.41 5.45
CA PRO A 62 3.25 1.49 4.09
C PRO A 62 1.88 0.81 4.03
N ASP A 63 0.98 1.33 3.20
CA ASP A 63 -0.38 0.80 3.07
C ASP A 63 -0.40 -0.65 2.54
N PHE A 64 0.48 -0.98 1.58
CA PHE A 64 0.56 -2.31 0.97
C PHE A 64 1.99 -2.83 0.78
N TYR A 65 2.14 -4.14 0.70
CA TYR A 65 3.32 -4.82 0.15
C TYR A 65 2.90 -5.81 -0.93
N LEU A 66 3.65 -5.83 -2.03
CA LEU A 66 3.47 -6.73 -3.17
C LEU A 66 4.65 -7.72 -3.20
N PRO A 67 4.49 -8.95 -2.69
CA PRO A 67 5.61 -9.86 -2.46
C PRO A 67 6.34 -10.30 -3.74
N GLU A 68 5.62 -10.42 -4.86
CA GLU A 68 6.22 -10.84 -6.13
C GLU A 68 7.16 -9.79 -6.73
N GLN A 69 6.92 -8.52 -6.41
CA GLN A 69 7.71 -7.38 -6.88
C GLN A 69 8.70 -6.88 -5.83
N ASP A 70 8.67 -7.43 -4.61
CA ASP A 70 9.36 -6.91 -3.43
C ASP A 70 9.17 -5.39 -3.33
N LEU A 71 7.90 -4.96 -3.27
CA LEU A 71 7.54 -3.55 -3.36
C LEU A 71 6.56 -3.15 -2.28
N PHE A 72 6.94 -2.17 -1.46
CA PHE A 72 6.02 -1.46 -0.58
C PHE A 72 5.34 -0.31 -1.34
N VAL A 73 4.04 -0.18 -1.18
CA VAL A 73 3.23 0.87 -1.82
C VAL A 73 2.55 1.71 -0.75
N GLU A 74 2.73 3.02 -0.86
CA GLU A 74 2.00 4.02 -0.10
C GLU A 74 1.02 4.74 -1.03
N LEU A 75 -0.26 4.77 -0.69
CA LEU A 75 -1.28 5.47 -1.44
C LEU A 75 -1.42 6.91 -0.96
N THR A 76 -1.76 7.82 -1.89
CA THR A 76 -2.09 9.19 -1.52
C THR A 76 -3.22 9.77 -2.39
N THR A 77 -4.21 10.33 -1.69
CA THR A 77 -5.34 11.09 -2.26
C THR A 77 -5.15 12.59 -2.12
N MET A 78 -4.11 13.03 -1.41
CA MET A 78 -4.08 14.36 -0.81
C MET A 78 -3.57 15.48 -1.71
N ARG A 79 -4.07 16.70 -1.46
CA ARG A 79 -3.59 17.96 -2.05
C ARG A 79 -2.08 18.17 -1.83
N PRO A 80 -1.38 18.93 -2.69
CA PRO A 80 0.08 19.04 -2.71
C PRO A 80 0.79 19.30 -1.37
N LYS A 81 0.14 19.97 -0.40
CA LYS A 81 0.75 20.29 0.91
C LYS A 81 0.96 19.08 1.82
N LEU A 82 0.13 18.03 1.72
CA LEU A 82 0.26 16.82 2.55
C LEU A 82 1.17 15.77 1.92
N VAL A 83 1.31 15.81 0.59
CA VAL A 83 2.31 15.05 -0.17
C VAL A 83 3.73 15.36 0.32
N THR A 84 4.01 16.60 0.74
CA THR A 84 5.34 16.95 1.31
C THR A 84 5.68 16.13 2.56
N LYS A 85 4.73 15.88 3.46
CA LYS A 85 4.98 15.07 4.67
C LYS A 85 5.25 13.61 4.32
N LYS A 86 4.45 13.03 3.42
CA LYS A 86 4.63 11.64 2.94
C LYS A 86 5.97 11.51 2.19
N ASN A 87 6.28 12.44 1.28
CA ASN A 87 7.57 12.50 0.59
C ASN A 87 8.76 12.60 1.55
N ARG A 88 8.64 13.35 2.66
CA ARG A 88 9.70 13.38 3.67
C ARG A 88 9.89 12.02 4.32
N LYS A 89 8.80 11.33 4.69
CA LYS A 89 8.88 9.97 5.23
C LYS A 89 9.48 8.98 4.23
N ILE A 90 9.12 9.07 2.95
CA ILE A 90 9.71 8.23 1.88
C ILE A 90 11.22 8.51 1.70
N ARG A 91 11.65 9.78 1.77
CA ARG A 91 13.09 10.09 1.78
C ARG A 91 13.80 9.50 2.99
N GLN A 92 13.23 9.66 4.18
CA GLN A 92 13.77 9.04 5.40
C GLN A 92 13.82 7.51 5.30
N MET A 93 12.83 6.89 4.66
CA MET A 93 12.85 5.45 4.36
C MET A 93 14.06 5.09 3.49
N HIS A 94 14.30 5.81 2.39
CA HIS A 94 15.47 5.54 1.54
C HIS A 94 16.81 5.81 2.23
N GLU A 95 16.85 6.74 3.17
CA GLU A 95 18.06 7.04 3.96
C GLU A 95 18.35 5.97 5.02
N LEU A 96 17.32 5.50 5.73
CA LEU A 96 17.47 4.56 6.86
C LEU A 96 17.38 3.08 6.45
N TYR A 97 16.67 2.80 5.37
CA TYR A 97 16.34 1.47 4.85
C TYR A 97 16.54 1.42 3.33
N PRO A 98 17.78 1.62 2.83
CA PRO A 98 18.06 1.71 1.39
C PRO A 98 17.76 0.43 0.60
N GLU A 99 17.68 -0.72 1.27
CA GLU A 99 17.30 -2.01 0.70
C GLU A 99 15.80 -2.14 0.45
N ILE A 100 14.98 -1.27 1.07
CA ILE A 100 13.53 -1.35 0.96
C ILE A 100 13.06 -0.59 -0.27
N ASN A 101 12.50 -1.32 -1.23
CA ASN A 101 11.86 -0.75 -2.40
C ASN A 101 10.46 -0.25 -2.03
N ILE A 102 10.27 1.07 -2.09
CA ILE A 102 9.02 1.72 -1.72
C ILE A 102 8.63 2.81 -2.71
N GLN A 103 7.34 2.89 -3.02
CA GLN A 103 6.79 3.88 -3.94
C GLN A 103 5.54 4.58 -3.39
N LEU A 104 5.44 5.88 -3.66
CA LEU A 104 4.25 6.69 -3.36
C LEU A 104 3.37 6.81 -4.60
N TRP A 105 2.19 6.20 -4.59
CA TRP A 105 1.27 6.17 -5.71
C TRP A 105 0.06 7.06 -5.47
N LYS A 106 -0.22 7.96 -6.41
CA LYS A 106 -1.41 8.80 -6.36
C LYS A 106 -2.60 8.07 -6.97
N ARG A 107 -3.81 8.53 -6.62
CA ARG A 107 -5.04 8.15 -7.33
C ARG A 107 -4.92 8.28 -8.86
N SER A 108 -4.26 9.33 -9.35
CA SER A 108 -4.00 9.52 -10.78
C SER A 108 -3.09 8.44 -11.39
N ASP A 109 -2.13 7.94 -10.62
CA ASP A 109 -1.17 6.94 -11.06
C ASP A 109 -1.86 5.58 -11.16
N LEU A 110 -2.69 5.24 -10.17
CA LEU A 110 -3.60 4.09 -10.22
C LEU A 110 -4.50 4.15 -11.45
N ARG A 111 -5.20 5.27 -11.65
CA ARG A 111 -6.07 5.44 -12.82
C ARG A 111 -5.31 5.29 -14.13
N ALA A 112 -4.11 5.88 -14.23
CA ALA A 112 -3.28 5.76 -15.42
C ALA A 112 -2.84 4.31 -15.67
N LEU A 113 -2.55 3.55 -14.62
CA LEU A 113 -2.23 2.13 -14.69
C LEU A 113 -3.43 1.34 -15.25
N MET A 114 -4.62 1.55 -14.70
CA MET A 114 -5.86 0.90 -15.16
C MET A 114 -6.16 1.15 -16.63
N LEU A 115 -6.10 2.42 -17.06
CA LEU A 115 -6.33 2.77 -18.46
C LEU A 115 -5.31 2.12 -19.40
N ARG A 116 -4.05 1.95 -18.96
CA ARG A 116 -3.02 1.26 -19.76
C ARG A 116 -3.30 -0.24 -19.94
N PHE A 117 -4.03 -0.84 -19.01
CA PHE A 117 -4.41 -2.26 -19.07
C PHE A 117 -5.84 -2.51 -19.59
N GLY A 118 -6.51 -1.47 -20.11
CA GLY A 118 -7.86 -1.59 -20.69
C GLY A 118 -8.97 -1.74 -19.65
N LEU A 119 -8.74 -1.25 -18.43
CA LEU A 119 -9.72 -1.23 -17.35
C LEU A 119 -10.46 0.11 -17.27
N ASP A 120 -11.24 0.41 -18.29
CA ASP A 120 -11.96 1.69 -18.37
C ASP A 120 -13.02 1.84 -17.27
N ASP A 121 -13.71 0.74 -16.91
CA ASP A 121 -14.77 0.73 -15.89
C ASP A 121 -14.20 0.90 -14.47
N GLU A 122 -13.08 0.25 -14.14
CA GLU A 122 -12.36 0.42 -12.87
C GLU A 122 -11.77 1.83 -12.78
N ALA A 123 -11.16 2.32 -13.86
CA ALA A 123 -10.65 3.69 -13.93
C ALA A 123 -11.76 4.73 -13.73
N ALA A 124 -12.98 4.45 -14.18
CA ALA A 124 -14.15 5.29 -13.94
C ALA A 124 -14.64 5.25 -12.48
N ARG A 125 -14.58 4.08 -11.81
CA ARG A 125 -14.91 3.95 -10.38
C ARG A 125 -14.03 4.84 -9.50
N ILE A 126 -12.74 4.93 -9.82
CA ILE A 126 -11.78 5.79 -9.11
C ILE A 126 -12.09 7.30 -9.28
N MET A 127 -12.76 7.71 -10.36
CA MET A 127 -13.20 9.12 -10.54
C MET A 127 -14.38 9.50 -9.63
N GLY A 128 -15.19 8.53 -9.18
CA GLY A 128 -16.41 8.79 -8.41
C GLY A 128 -16.18 9.18 -6.94
N THR A 129 -15.01 8.89 -6.38
CA THR A 129 -14.66 9.11 -4.96
C THR A 129 -13.95 10.45 -4.70
N ASP A 130 -14.05 11.41 -5.62
CA ASP A 130 -13.47 12.75 -5.46
C ASP A 130 -14.29 13.70 -4.55
N ALA A 131 -15.46 13.27 -4.03
CA ALA A 131 -16.42 14.18 -3.37
C ALA A 131 -16.98 13.79 -1.99
N GLN A 132 -16.69 12.63 -1.39
CA GLN A 132 -17.21 12.25 -0.06
C GLN A 132 -16.11 11.51 0.73
N SER A 133 -15.68 11.88 1.93
CA SER A 133 -16.14 12.87 2.91
C SER A 133 -14.98 13.23 3.86
N ASP A 134 -14.37 14.41 3.72
CA ASP A 134 -13.67 15.09 4.82
C ASP A 134 -14.61 16.22 5.26
N THR A 135 -15.55 15.90 6.15
CA THR A 135 -16.27 16.94 6.91
C THR A 135 -15.33 17.39 8.02
N PRO A 136 -15.09 18.70 8.21
CA PRO A 136 -14.22 19.22 9.27
C PRO A 136 -14.72 18.90 10.68
#